data_AF-K4RGL5-F1
#
_entry.id   AF-K4RGL5-F1
#
_cell.length_a   1.000
_cell.length_b   1.000
_cell.length_c   1.000
_cell.angle_alpha   90.00
_cell.angle_beta   90.00
_cell.angle_gamma   90.00
#
_symmetry.space_group_name_H-M   'P 1'
#
loop_
_entity.id
_entity.type
_entity.pdbx_description
1 polymer ?
#
loop_
_entity_poly.entity_id
_entity_poly.type
_entity_poly.pdbx_seq_one_letter_code
_entity_poly.pdbx_strand_id
1 'polypeptide(L)'
;MARVRLAEYDATQATKRLKVSAAAFRWARHIGLIPAPDASSWQWSRAAVEALDADAIRAAMPSPPISGGAAADRIADALGTPNVIGERANVTSFVVRRFIGRKLLTELSANPDGSLVHPGQVAEVCRREDLAELVAADTPLGPEQAAERLGVRRADFDWMLRLKWIKPAESIEVRFGTSRAGAVDVALYTTASVDALAARTDIDWQQLRSVEKGQRSPLAALAKQAAVA
;
A
#
# COMPACT_ATOMS: atom_id res chain seq x y z
N MET A 1 26.81 -28.80 25.55
CA MET A 1 25.45 -28.90 25.00
C MET A 1 25.54 -29.01 23.48
N ALA A 2 25.16 -30.15 22.90
CA ALA A 2 25.15 -30.32 21.44
C ALA A 2 24.07 -29.41 20.84
N ARG A 3 24.47 -28.53 19.92
CA ARG A 3 23.55 -27.64 19.20
C ARG A 3 22.71 -28.53 18.28
N VAL A 4 21.44 -28.75 18.64
CA VAL A 4 20.48 -29.48 17.79
C VAL A 4 20.48 -28.78 16.43
N ARG A 5 20.87 -29.51 15.38
CA ARG A 5 20.85 -28.97 14.01
C ARG A 5 19.40 -28.96 13.54
N LEU A 6 18.93 -27.79 13.11
CA LEU A 6 17.61 -27.66 12.49
C LEU A 6 17.59 -28.46 11.18
N ALA A 7 16.53 -29.25 10.97
CA ALA A 7 16.30 -29.99 9.72
C ALA A 7 15.61 -29.12 8.65
N GLU A 8 14.89 -28.09 9.09
CA GLU A 8 14.05 -27.21 8.27
C GLU A 8 14.27 -25.76 8.71
N TYR A 9 14.12 -24.84 7.76
CA TYR A 9 14.38 -23.42 7.94
C TYR A 9 13.21 -22.60 7.43
N ASP A 10 12.63 -21.75 8.28
CA ASP A 10 11.83 -20.62 7.81
C ASP A 10 12.73 -19.53 7.18
N ALA A 11 12.12 -18.51 6.57
CA ALA A 11 12.88 -17.43 5.92
C ALA A 11 13.84 -16.68 6.89
N THR A 12 13.44 -16.50 8.15
CA THR A 12 14.28 -15.85 9.18
C THR A 12 15.46 -16.72 9.59
N GLN A 13 15.27 -18.03 9.65
CA GLN A 13 16.33 -18.99 9.96
C GLN A 13 17.27 -19.16 8.76
N ALA A 14 16.74 -19.22 7.54
CA ALA A 14 17.51 -19.35 6.31
C ALA A 14 18.42 -18.13 6.09
N THR A 15 17.91 -16.91 6.29
CA THR A 15 18.71 -15.67 6.20
C THR A 15 19.89 -15.66 7.18
N LYS A 16 19.64 -16.05 8.44
CA LYS A 16 20.71 -16.20 9.46
C LYS A 16 21.73 -17.27 9.06
N ARG A 17 21.28 -18.39 8.49
CA ARG A 17 22.15 -19.49 8.05
C ARG A 17 23.06 -19.05 6.89
N LEU A 18 22.50 -18.33 5.92
CA LEU A 18 23.18 -17.83 4.73
C LEU A 18 23.97 -16.53 4.95
N LYS A 19 23.78 -15.87 6.11
CA LYS A 19 24.36 -14.56 6.43
C LYS A 19 23.97 -13.48 5.41
N VAL A 20 22.73 -13.49 4.94
CA VAL A 20 22.16 -12.49 4.02
C VAL A 20 21.08 -11.69 4.72
N SER A 21 20.82 -10.46 4.25
CA SER A 21 19.72 -9.65 4.79
C SER A 21 18.37 -10.25 4.40
N ALA A 22 17.35 -10.04 5.24
CA ALA A 22 15.98 -10.50 4.93
C ALA A 22 15.43 -9.86 3.64
N ALA A 23 15.78 -8.60 3.39
CA ALA A 23 15.41 -7.91 2.15
C ALA A 23 16.07 -8.56 0.92
N ALA A 24 17.37 -8.86 0.97
CA ALA A 24 18.07 -9.52 -0.12
C ALA A 24 17.49 -10.92 -0.38
N PHE A 25 17.16 -11.67 0.67
CA PHE A 25 16.51 -12.99 0.55
C PHE A 25 15.12 -12.88 -0.09
N ARG A 26 14.29 -11.93 0.33
CA ARG A 26 12.96 -11.70 -0.27
C ARG A 26 13.06 -11.27 -1.73
N TRP A 27 14.01 -10.40 -2.05
CA TRP A 27 14.25 -9.97 -3.43
C TRP A 27 14.75 -11.13 -4.29
N ALA A 28 15.73 -11.90 -3.83
CA ALA A 28 16.24 -13.07 -4.53
C ALA A 28 15.14 -14.13 -4.77
N ARG A 29 14.20 -14.31 -3.82
CA ARG A 29 13.00 -15.12 -4.03
C ARG A 29 12.08 -14.53 -5.10
N HIS A 30 11.86 -13.23 -5.08
CA HIS A 30 11.02 -12.54 -6.06
C HIS A 30 11.55 -12.68 -7.50
N ILE A 31 12.87 -12.56 -7.69
CA ILE A 31 13.50 -12.70 -9.02
C ILE A 31 13.85 -14.16 -9.39
N GLY A 32 13.47 -15.13 -8.56
CA GLY A 32 13.61 -16.56 -8.87
C GLY A 32 14.98 -17.19 -8.57
N LEU A 33 15.90 -16.48 -7.91
CA LEU A 33 17.17 -17.06 -7.44
C LEU A 33 16.99 -18.03 -6.27
N ILE A 34 15.94 -17.83 -5.46
CA ILE A 34 15.58 -18.73 -4.36
C ILE A 34 14.31 -19.49 -4.77
N PRO A 35 14.38 -20.83 -4.92
CA PRO A 35 13.21 -21.65 -5.23
C PRO A 35 12.12 -21.55 -4.15
N ALA A 36 10.92 -22.00 -4.51
CA ALA A 36 9.85 -22.18 -3.53
C ALA A 36 10.28 -23.15 -2.41
N PRO A 37 9.75 -22.97 -1.18
CA PRO A 37 9.89 -23.94 -0.09
C PRO A 37 9.63 -25.39 -0.53
N ASP A 38 10.53 -26.31 -0.16
CA ASP A 38 10.49 -27.74 -0.54
C ASP A 38 10.09 -28.67 0.61
N ALA A 39 10.16 -28.21 1.88
CA ALA A 39 9.79 -29.01 3.04
C ALA A 39 8.32 -28.79 3.46
N SER A 40 7.84 -27.55 3.37
CA SER A 40 6.44 -27.19 3.64
C SER A 40 6.05 -25.96 2.84
N SER A 41 4.83 -25.43 3.00
CA SER A 41 4.40 -24.21 2.30
C SER A 41 5.19 -22.95 2.68
N TRP A 42 6.02 -23.00 3.73
CA TRP A 42 6.76 -21.86 4.26
C TRP A 42 8.19 -22.18 4.75
N GLN A 43 8.63 -23.44 4.65
CA GLN A 43 9.97 -23.87 5.10
C GLN A 43 10.76 -24.59 4.00
N TRP A 44 12.05 -24.32 3.97
CA TRP A 44 13.01 -25.04 3.15
C TRP A 44 13.67 -26.15 3.96
N SER A 45 13.96 -27.28 3.29
CA SER A 45 14.83 -28.30 3.85
C SER A 45 16.23 -27.72 4.06
N ARG A 46 16.97 -28.29 5.00
CA ARG A 46 18.37 -27.92 5.21
C ARG A 46 19.21 -28.05 3.94
N ALA A 47 19.00 -29.12 3.16
CA ALA A 47 19.74 -29.35 1.93
C ALA A 47 19.49 -28.25 0.90
N ALA A 48 18.22 -27.82 0.74
CA ALA A 48 17.88 -26.70 -0.12
C ALA A 48 18.56 -25.41 0.33
N VAL A 49 18.51 -25.06 1.63
CA VAL A 49 19.17 -23.84 2.13
C VAL A 49 20.68 -23.89 1.98
N GLU A 50 21.33 -25.02 2.26
CA GLU A 50 22.79 -25.16 2.14
C GLU A 50 23.27 -25.16 0.68
N ALA A 51 22.39 -25.45 -0.29
CA ALA A 51 22.67 -25.38 -1.72
C ALA A 51 22.49 -23.96 -2.32
N LEU A 52 21.86 -23.03 -1.61
CA LEU A 52 21.67 -21.66 -2.11
C LEU A 52 22.99 -20.89 -2.19
N ASP A 53 23.19 -20.18 -3.30
CA ASP A 53 24.34 -19.31 -3.49
C ASP A 53 24.14 -17.99 -2.74
N ALA A 54 24.76 -17.89 -1.56
CA ALA A 54 24.71 -16.70 -0.72
C ALA A 54 25.41 -15.48 -1.34
N ASP A 55 26.42 -15.68 -2.20
CA ASP A 55 27.10 -14.59 -2.92
C ASP A 55 26.19 -14.05 -4.02
N ALA A 56 25.52 -14.91 -4.79
CA ALA A 56 24.53 -14.50 -5.78
C ALA A 56 23.35 -13.75 -5.14
N ILE A 57 22.85 -14.21 -3.99
CA ILE A 57 21.77 -13.54 -3.26
C ILE A 57 22.21 -12.13 -2.81
N ARG A 58 23.45 -11.97 -2.32
CA ARG A 58 24.00 -10.65 -1.96
C ARG A 58 24.19 -9.76 -3.19
N ALA A 59 24.72 -10.31 -4.27
CA ALA A 59 24.97 -9.59 -5.51
C ALA A 59 23.67 -9.11 -6.19
N ALA A 60 22.57 -9.85 -6.02
CA ALA A 60 21.25 -9.47 -6.54
C ALA A 60 20.67 -8.20 -5.89
N MET A 61 21.17 -7.81 -4.71
CA MET A 61 20.79 -6.58 -4.01
C MET A 61 22.07 -5.80 -3.64
N PRO A 62 22.72 -5.15 -4.63
CA PRO A 62 24.02 -4.48 -4.43
C PRO A 62 23.91 -3.21 -3.58
N SER A 63 22.69 -2.69 -3.38
CA SER A 63 22.41 -1.55 -2.52
C SER A 63 21.32 -1.89 -1.52
N PRO A 64 21.37 -1.34 -0.29
CA PRO A 64 20.30 -1.53 0.69
C PRO A 64 18.92 -1.14 0.13
N PRO A 65 17.83 -1.80 0.59
CA PRO A 65 16.49 -1.37 0.23
C PRO A 65 16.23 0.03 0.77
N ILE A 66 15.36 0.77 0.09
CA ILE A 66 14.94 2.12 0.51
C ILE A 66 13.55 2.08 1.14
N SER A 67 13.28 3.04 2.03
CA SER A 67 11.96 3.19 2.64
C SER A 67 10.92 3.65 1.62
N GLY A 68 9.64 3.43 1.92
CA GLY A 68 8.54 3.94 1.12
C GLY A 68 8.53 5.48 0.99
N GLY A 69 9.05 6.21 1.99
CA GLY A 69 9.23 7.66 1.87
C GLY A 69 10.30 8.02 0.84
N ALA A 70 11.50 7.42 0.95
CA ALA A 70 12.57 7.66 -0.01
C ALA A 70 12.22 7.19 -1.44
N ALA A 71 11.40 6.15 -1.57
CA ALA A 71 10.84 5.75 -2.87
C ALA A 71 9.85 6.79 -3.41
N ALA A 72 8.98 7.33 -2.55
CA ALA A 72 8.05 8.38 -2.94
C ALA A 72 8.78 9.65 -3.41
N ASP A 73 9.86 10.05 -2.72
CA ASP A 73 10.68 11.19 -3.12
C ASP A 73 11.28 10.99 -4.51
N ARG A 74 11.84 9.81 -4.80
CA ARG A 74 12.38 9.50 -6.14
C ARG A 74 11.31 9.50 -7.24
N ILE A 75 10.08 9.07 -6.92
CA ILE A 75 8.97 9.12 -7.86
C ILE A 75 8.53 10.57 -8.09
N ALA A 76 8.48 11.38 -7.03
CA ALA A 76 8.16 12.81 -7.11
C ALA A 76 9.20 13.57 -7.96
N ASP A 77 10.49 13.28 -7.76
CA ASP A 77 11.60 13.81 -8.56
C ASP A 77 11.46 13.44 -10.04
N ALA A 78 11.14 12.17 -10.33
CA ALA A 78 10.97 11.68 -11.70
C ALA A 78 9.78 12.35 -12.42
N LEU A 79 8.76 12.78 -11.68
CA LEU A 79 7.62 13.54 -12.20
C LEU A 79 7.87 15.05 -12.32
N GLY A 80 9.04 15.55 -11.91
CA GLY A 80 9.36 16.98 -11.90
C GLY A 80 8.66 17.76 -10.78
N THR A 81 8.11 17.07 -9.78
CA THR A 81 7.41 17.66 -8.63
C THR A 81 8.02 17.16 -7.33
N PRO A 82 9.31 17.48 -7.04
CA PRO A 82 10.02 16.93 -5.89
C PRO A 82 9.28 17.20 -4.57
N ASN A 83 9.36 16.24 -3.64
CA ASN A 83 8.82 16.45 -2.29
C ASN A 83 9.72 17.39 -1.50
N VAL A 84 9.13 18.38 -0.84
CA VAL A 84 9.86 19.34 0.01
C VAL A 84 9.51 19.11 1.48
N ILE A 85 10.53 19.06 2.34
CA ILE A 85 10.35 18.89 3.78
C ILE A 85 9.56 20.06 4.36
N GLY A 86 8.51 19.76 5.10
CA GLY A 86 7.63 20.77 5.72
C GLY A 86 6.48 21.22 4.82
N GLU A 87 6.48 20.83 3.55
CA GLU A 87 5.38 21.07 2.63
C GLU A 87 4.49 19.83 2.47
N ARG A 88 3.34 20.02 1.83
CA ARG A 88 2.50 18.89 1.43
C ARG A 88 3.24 18.09 0.36
N ALA A 89 3.50 16.82 0.65
CA ALA A 89 4.13 15.91 -0.31
C ALA A 89 3.28 15.73 -1.57
N ASN A 90 3.93 15.77 -2.73
CA ASN A 90 3.34 15.51 -4.05
C ASN A 90 3.11 14.00 -4.25
N VAL A 91 4.06 13.18 -3.81
CA VAL A 91 3.95 11.71 -3.80
C VAL A 91 4.21 11.22 -2.39
N THR A 92 3.37 10.33 -1.88
CA THR A 92 3.46 9.82 -0.49
C THR A 92 3.81 8.33 -0.48
N SER A 93 4.25 7.83 0.68
CA SER A 93 4.48 6.39 0.86
C SER A 93 3.20 5.55 0.68
N PHE A 94 2.02 6.15 0.77
CA PHE A 94 0.74 5.52 0.44
C PHE A 94 0.71 5.09 -1.04
N VAL A 95 1.16 5.94 -1.96
CA VAL A 95 1.25 5.62 -3.39
C VAL A 95 2.19 4.44 -3.62
N VAL A 96 3.34 4.43 -2.92
CA VAL A 96 4.30 3.31 -2.97
C VAL A 96 3.65 2.00 -2.52
N ARG A 97 2.85 2.01 -1.44
CA ARG A 97 2.09 0.83 -1.02
C ARG A 97 1.04 0.39 -2.04
N ARG A 98 0.43 1.31 -2.78
CA ARG A 98 -0.47 0.95 -3.90
C ARG A 98 0.30 0.31 -5.05
N PHE A 99 1.50 0.80 -5.37
CA PHE A 99 2.36 0.17 -6.38
C PHE A 99 2.78 -1.24 -5.98
N ILE A 100 3.00 -1.49 -4.67
CA ILE A 100 3.17 -2.85 -4.14
C ILE A 100 1.90 -3.70 -4.37
N GLY A 101 0.72 -3.18 -4.02
CA GLY A 101 -0.56 -3.86 -4.25
C GLY A 101 -0.83 -4.19 -5.72
N ARG A 102 -0.34 -3.34 -6.64
CA ARG A 102 -0.39 -3.54 -8.10
C ARG A 102 0.73 -4.43 -8.64
N LYS A 103 1.62 -4.94 -7.77
CA LYS A 103 2.80 -5.76 -8.13
C LYS A 103 3.82 -5.03 -9.03
N LEU A 104 3.82 -3.70 -9.02
CA LEU A 104 4.86 -2.89 -9.67
C LEU A 104 6.12 -2.79 -8.81
N LEU A 105 5.95 -2.85 -7.48
CA LEU A 105 7.03 -2.90 -6.50
C LEU A 105 6.89 -4.13 -5.62
N THR A 106 8.01 -4.65 -5.12
CA THR A 106 8.07 -5.80 -4.24
C THR A 106 8.28 -5.33 -2.81
N GLU A 107 7.40 -5.74 -1.89
CA GLU A 107 7.59 -5.50 -0.45
C GLU A 107 8.72 -6.39 0.09
N LEU A 108 9.75 -5.75 0.61
CA LEU A 108 10.94 -6.40 1.16
C LEU A 108 11.00 -6.33 2.68
N SER A 109 10.09 -5.60 3.32
CA SER A 109 10.01 -5.53 4.77
C SER A 109 9.41 -6.83 5.34
N ALA A 110 9.54 -6.97 6.66
CA ALA A 110 8.79 -7.98 7.42
C ALA A 110 7.48 -7.42 7.99
N ASN A 111 7.28 -6.09 7.92
CA ASN A 111 6.28 -5.36 8.68
C ASN A 111 5.28 -4.72 7.74
N PRO A 112 3.97 -4.89 7.95
CA PRO A 112 2.94 -4.28 7.13
C PRO A 112 2.96 -2.73 7.18
N ASP A 113 3.46 -2.16 8.28
CA ASP A 113 3.43 -0.71 8.52
C ASP A 113 4.59 0.07 7.85
N GLY A 114 5.61 -0.64 7.36
CA GLY A 114 6.78 -0.03 6.76
C GLY A 114 7.16 -0.74 5.46
N SER A 115 7.14 -0.02 4.35
CA SER A 115 7.56 -0.58 3.07
C SER A 115 9.03 -0.39 2.83
N LEU A 116 9.73 -1.50 2.57
CA LEU A 116 11.08 -1.50 2.04
C LEU A 116 11.02 -1.99 0.59
N VAL A 117 11.61 -1.26 -0.34
CA VAL A 117 11.55 -1.57 -1.77
C VAL A 117 12.92 -1.58 -2.42
N HIS A 118 13.07 -2.33 -3.51
CA HIS A 118 14.32 -2.42 -4.24
C HIS A 118 14.60 -1.13 -5.04
N PRO A 119 15.75 -0.45 -4.85
CA PRO A 119 16.04 0.81 -5.54
C PRO A 119 15.99 0.73 -7.06
N GLY A 120 16.45 -0.39 -7.63
CA GLY A 120 16.41 -0.62 -9.08
C GLY A 120 15.00 -0.79 -9.62
N GLN A 121 14.10 -1.40 -8.85
CA GLN A 121 12.70 -1.56 -9.24
C GLN A 121 11.96 -0.22 -9.19
N VAL A 122 12.28 0.63 -8.21
CA VAL A 122 11.80 2.03 -8.18
C VAL A 122 12.28 2.80 -9.41
N ALA A 123 13.55 2.64 -9.79
CA ALA A 123 14.08 3.29 -11.00
C ALA A 123 13.38 2.81 -12.29
N GLU A 124 13.00 1.53 -12.36
CA GLU A 124 12.18 1.00 -13.46
C GLU A 124 10.78 1.63 -13.48
N VAL A 125 10.12 1.73 -12.33
CA VAL A 125 8.83 2.41 -12.20
C VAL A 125 8.92 3.89 -12.60
N CYS A 126 9.97 4.59 -12.18
CA CYS A 126 10.21 6.00 -12.53
C CYS A 126 10.36 6.23 -14.05
N ARG A 127 10.68 5.20 -14.84
CA ARG A 127 10.82 5.29 -16.32
C ARG A 127 9.53 4.96 -17.07
N ARG A 128 8.45 4.60 -16.39
CA ARG A 128 7.19 4.25 -17.05
C ARG A 128 6.53 5.50 -17.66
N GLU A 129 6.00 5.34 -18.87
CA GLU A 129 5.26 6.41 -19.56
C GLU A 129 3.96 6.77 -18.84
N ASP A 130 3.30 5.79 -18.21
CA ASP A 130 2.05 5.95 -17.47
C ASP A 130 2.26 6.34 -15.98
N LEU A 131 3.48 6.69 -15.56
CA LEU A 131 3.78 6.95 -14.15
C LEU A 131 2.89 8.04 -13.55
N ALA A 132 2.68 9.14 -14.28
CA ALA A 132 1.86 10.25 -13.81
C ALA A 132 0.40 9.82 -13.59
N GLU A 133 -0.15 9.00 -14.49
CA GLU A 133 -1.50 8.47 -14.39
C GLU A 133 -1.63 7.49 -13.21
N LEU A 134 -0.64 6.62 -13.01
CA LEU A 134 -0.60 5.71 -11.88
C LEU A 134 -0.56 6.45 -10.54
N VAL A 135 0.28 7.49 -10.43
CA VAL A 135 0.37 8.33 -9.23
C VAL A 135 -0.93 9.10 -9.00
N ALA A 136 -1.52 9.69 -10.04
CA ALA A 136 -2.79 10.40 -9.93
C ALA A 136 -3.91 9.46 -9.45
N ALA A 137 -4.01 8.27 -10.04
CA ALA A 137 -4.98 7.24 -9.67
C ALA A 137 -4.85 6.79 -8.21
N ASP A 138 -3.62 6.70 -7.69
CA ASP A 138 -3.33 6.26 -6.32
C ASP A 138 -3.13 7.39 -5.32
N THR A 139 -3.32 8.65 -5.73
CA THR A 139 -3.23 9.80 -4.82
C THR A 139 -4.27 9.66 -3.71
N PRO A 140 -3.88 9.74 -2.43
CA PRO A 140 -4.79 9.55 -1.31
C PRO A 140 -5.73 10.74 -1.14
N LEU A 141 -7.01 10.44 -0.91
CA LEU A 141 -8.05 11.40 -0.54
C LEU A 141 -8.55 11.07 0.86
N GLY A 142 -8.61 12.07 1.74
CA GLY A 142 -9.37 11.99 2.98
C GLY A 142 -10.89 11.97 2.72
N PRO A 143 -11.71 11.67 3.74
CA PRO A 143 -13.16 11.55 3.57
C PRO A 143 -13.83 12.84 3.04
N GLU A 144 -13.38 14.00 3.49
CA GLU A 144 -13.87 15.30 3.01
C GLU A 144 -13.48 15.54 1.54
N GLN A 145 -12.24 15.26 1.18
CA GLN A 145 -11.74 15.40 -0.20
C GLN A 145 -12.45 14.43 -1.16
N ALA A 146 -12.72 13.20 -0.70
CA ALA A 146 -13.48 12.22 -1.47
C ALA A 146 -14.93 12.66 -1.71
N ALA A 147 -15.60 13.20 -0.68
CA ALA A 147 -16.95 13.73 -0.82
C ALA A 147 -17.00 14.95 -1.77
N GLU A 148 -16.05 15.86 -1.63
CA GLU A 148 -15.90 17.02 -2.52
C GLU A 148 -15.70 16.60 -3.98
N ARG A 149 -14.83 15.61 -4.22
CA ARG A 149 -14.59 15.08 -5.57
C ARG A 149 -15.84 14.49 -6.22
N LEU A 150 -16.75 13.90 -5.45
CA LEU A 150 -18.04 13.40 -5.93
C LEU A 150 -19.10 14.51 -6.11
N GLY A 151 -18.85 15.70 -5.54
CA GLY A 151 -19.79 16.81 -5.45
C GLY A 151 -20.90 16.59 -4.43
N VAL A 152 -20.73 15.69 -3.46
CA VAL A 152 -21.76 15.33 -2.48
C VAL A 152 -21.40 15.81 -1.08
N ARG A 153 -22.39 15.86 -0.17
CA ARG A 153 -22.13 16.20 1.22
C ARG A 153 -21.35 15.08 1.91
N ARG A 154 -20.54 15.44 2.89
CA ARG A 154 -19.78 14.49 3.74
C ARG A 154 -20.67 13.40 4.35
N ALA A 155 -21.88 13.75 4.77
CA ALA A 155 -22.85 12.80 5.34
C ALA A 155 -23.37 11.77 4.32
N ASP A 156 -23.50 12.15 3.04
CA ASP A 156 -23.89 11.22 1.99
C ASP A 156 -22.75 10.24 1.69
N PHE A 157 -21.51 10.72 1.68
CA PHE A 157 -20.33 9.85 1.57
C PHE A 157 -20.25 8.83 2.72
N ASP A 158 -20.55 9.22 3.98
CA ASP A 158 -20.64 8.27 5.10
C ASP A 158 -21.68 7.18 4.87
N TRP A 159 -22.80 7.49 4.22
CA TRP A 159 -23.78 6.47 3.86
C TRP A 159 -23.25 5.52 2.79
N MET A 160 -22.45 5.99 1.83
CA MET A 160 -21.80 5.14 0.83
C MET A 160 -20.84 4.13 1.48
N LEU A 161 -20.11 4.52 2.53
CA LEU A 161 -19.33 3.58 3.34
C LEU A 161 -20.22 2.54 4.02
N ARG A 162 -21.32 2.98 4.68
CA ARG A 162 -22.25 2.06 5.36
C ARG A 162 -22.90 1.06 4.40
N LEU A 163 -23.21 1.51 3.19
CA LEU A 163 -23.73 0.70 2.10
C LEU A 163 -22.66 -0.16 1.40
N LYS A 164 -21.39 -0.06 1.83
CA LYS A 164 -20.24 -0.78 1.28
C LYS A 164 -19.99 -0.49 -0.21
N TRP A 165 -20.40 0.68 -0.69
CA TRP A 165 -20.15 1.12 -2.07
C TRP A 165 -18.71 1.54 -2.30
N ILE A 166 -18.05 1.97 -1.23
CA ILE A 166 -16.62 2.28 -1.19
C ILE A 166 -16.05 1.79 0.12
N LYS A 167 -14.78 1.41 0.11
CA LYS A 167 -14.03 1.03 1.30
C LYS A 167 -12.72 1.83 1.36
N PRO A 168 -12.24 2.19 2.56
CA PRO A 168 -10.91 2.76 2.72
C PRO A 168 -9.85 1.85 2.11
N ALA A 169 -8.89 2.46 1.44
CA ALA A 169 -7.70 1.79 0.93
C ALA A 169 -6.65 1.58 2.04
N GLU A 170 -6.65 2.46 3.04
CA GLU A 170 -5.80 2.43 4.23
C GLU A 170 -6.37 3.37 5.30
N SER A 171 -5.92 3.26 6.55
CA SER A 171 -6.15 4.23 7.61
C SER A 171 -4.82 4.69 8.17
N ILE A 172 -4.65 5.99 8.39
CA ILE A 172 -3.44 6.56 9.01
C ILE A 172 -3.79 7.23 10.33
N GLU A 173 -2.98 7.00 11.36
CA GLU A 173 -3.09 7.74 12.63
C GLU A 173 -2.56 9.17 12.41
N VAL A 174 -3.45 10.15 12.51
CA VAL A 174 -3.09 11.58 12.47
C VAL A 174 -3.16 12.11 13.89
N ARG A 175 -2.06 12.68 14.38
CA ARG A 175 -2.00 13.31 15.70
C ARG A 175 -2.26 14.80 15.58
N PHE A 176 -3.30 15.27 16.26
CA PHE A 176 -3.54 16.69 16.45
C PHE A 176 -2.91 17.13 17.78
N GLY A 177 -1.84 17.94 17.72
CA GLY A 177 -1.14 18.45 18.90
C GLY A 177 -0.16 17.47 19.55
N THR A 178 0.32 17.81 20.75
CA THR A 178 1.43 17.11 21.44
C THR A 178 1.01 16.00 22.40
N SER A 179 -0.29 15.71 22.58
CA SER A 179 -0.78 14.72 23.54
C SER A 179 -1.31 13.44 22.87
N ARG A 180 -1.13 12.29 23.54
CA ARG A 180 -1.65 10.97 23.12
C ARG A 180 -3.19 10.89 23.03
N ALA A 181 -3.91 11.90 23.53
CA ALA A 181 -5.38 11.94 23.56
C ALA A 181 -6.01 12.46 22.25
N GLY A 182 -5.20 12.89 21.26
CA GLY A 182 -5.67 13.50 20.01
C GLY A 182 -5.28 12.76 18.73
N ALA A 183 -4.94 11.48 18.82
CA ALA A 183 -4.66 10.63 17.66
C ALA A 183 -6.00 10.15 17.05
N VAL A 184 -6.23 10.46 15.77
CA VAL A 184 -7.42 10.06 15.03
C VAL A 184 -7.00 9.26 13.81
N ASP A 185 -7.60 8.09 13.64
CA ASP A 185 -7.44 7.29 12.42
C ASP A 185 -8.24 7.93 11.28
N VAL A 186 -7.53 8.42 10.28
CA VAL A 186 -8.11 8.99 9.07
C VAL A 186 -8.11 7.92 7.97
N ALA A 187 -9.30 7.55 7.51
CA ALA A 187 -9.48 6.69 6.36
C ALA A 187 -9.05 7.39 5.07
N LEU A 188 -8.18 6.75 4.30
CA LEU A 188 -7.72 7.20 3.00
C LEU A 188 -8.34 6.38 1.88
N TYR A 189 -8.74 7.04 0.81
CA TYR A 189 -9.27 6.45 -0.42
C TYR A 189 -8.33 6.74 -1.57
N THR A 190 -8.22 5.84 -2.55
CA THR A 190 -7.52 6.19 -3.79
C THR A 190 -8.42 7.05 -4.65
N THR A 191 -7.83 8.01 -5.36
CA THR A 191 -8.55 8.81 -6.36
C THR A 191 -9.31 7.92 -7.35
N ALA A 192 -8.68 6.84 -7.84
CA ALA A 192 -9.32 5.87 -8.72
C ALA A 192 -10.54 5.17 -8.10
N SER A 193 -10.53 4.86 -6.80
CA SER A 193 -11.70 4.24 -6.14
C SER A 193 -12.88 5.20 -6.04
N VAL A 194 -12.60 6.50 -5.85
CA VAL A 194 -13.63 7.55 -5.82
C VAL A 194 -14.15 7.82 -7.24
N ASP A 195 -13.29 7.83 -8.25
CA ASP A 195 -13.68 7.99 -9.65
C ASP A 195 -14.49 6.81 -10.17
N ALA A 196 -14.11 5.57 -9.80
CA ALA A 196 -14.89 4.38 -10.11
C ALA A 196 -16.28 4.42 -9.46
N LEU A 197 -16.38 4.99 -8.26
CA LEU A 197 -17.68 5.23 -7.62
C LEU A 197 -18.47 6.27 -8.42
N ALA A 198 -17.87 7.41 -8.79
CA ALA A 198 -18.53 8.45 -9.59
C ALA A 198 -19.05 7.95 -10.95
N ALA A 199 -18.39 6.95 -11.55
CA ALA A 199 -18.76 6.36 -12.82
C ALA A 199 -19.98 5.41 -12.75
N ARG A 200 -20.46 5.06 -11.55
CA ARG A 200 -21.62 4.18 -11.39
C ARG A 200 -22.91 4.84 -11.88
N THR A 201 -23.63 4.14 -12.75
CA THR A 201 -24.89 4.60 -13.35
C THR A 201 -26.13 4.16 -12.58
N ASP A 202 -25.98 3.25 -11.62
CA ASP A 202 -27.07 2.77 -10.75
C ASP A 202 -27.37 3.74 -9.59
N ILE A 203 -26.64 4.85 -9.50
CA ILE A 203 -26.78 5.87 -8.46
C ILE A 203 -27.30 7.17 -9.09
N ASP A 204 -28.38 7.73 -8.53
CA ASP A 204 -28.86 9.06 -8.90
C ASP A 204 -27.96 10.15 -8.29
N TRP A 205 -26.87 10.45 -9.00
CA TRP A 205 -25.91 11.49 -8.58
C TRP A 205 -26.53 12.88 -8.54
N GLN A 206 -27.51 13.17 -9.40
CA GLN A 206 -28.14 14.49 -9.42
C GLN A 206 -28.96 14.70 -8.16
N GLN A 207 -29.73 13.69 -7.73
CA GLN A 207 -30.47 13.74 -6.48
C GLN A 207 -29.55 13.93 -5.28
N LEU A 208 -28.41 13.23 -5.23
CA LEU A 208 -27.46 13.36 -4.12
C LEU A 208 -26.80 14.76 -4.08
N ARG A 209 -26.54 15.36 -5.23
CA ARG A 209 -25.95 16.70 -5.33
C ARG A 209 -26.95 17.82 -5.00
N SER A 210 -28.24 17.58 -5.18
CA SER A 210 -29.28 18.57 -4.88
C SER A 210 -29.75 18.60 -3.42
N VAL A 211 -29.29 17.68 -2.57
CA VAL A 211 -29.77 17.61 -1.17
C VAL A 211 -29.25 18.78 -0.35
N GLU A 212 -30.15 19.58 0.21
CA GLU A 212 -29.78 20.76 1.00
C GLU A 212 -29.27 20.41 2.41
N LYS A 213 -28.59 21.36 3.06
CA LYS A 213 -28.15 21.22 4.45
C LYS A 213 -29.37 21.00 5.36
N GLY A 214 -29.27 20.02 6.27
CA GLY A 214 -30.35 19.67 7.21
C GLY A 214 -31.35 18.63 6.68
N GLN A 215 -31.37 18.38 5.37
CA GLN A 215 -32.19 17.30 4.80
C GLN A 215 -31.53 15.93 4.97
N ARG A 216 -32.36 14.91 5.24
CA ARG A 216 -31.91 13.52 5.39
C ARG A 216 -31.37 13.00 4.07
N SER A 217 -30.28 12.23 4.13
CA SER A 217 -29.71 11.57 2.95
C SER A 217 -30.72 10.59 2.31
N PRO A 218 -30.94 10.64 0.99
CA PRO A 218 -31.69 9.62 0.25
C PRO A 218 -31.13 8.20 0.47
N LEU A 219 -29.81 8.09 0.64
CA LEU A 219 -29.12 6.81 0.89
C LEU A 219 -29.51 6.18 2.23
N ALA A 220 -30.00 6.96 3.19
CA ALA A 220 -30.47 6.42 4.47
C ALA A 220 -31.72 5.55 4.30
N ALA A 221 -32.59 5.88 3.33
CA ALA A 221 -33.76 5.06 3.01
C ALA A 221 -33.33 3.75 2.34
N LEU A 222 -32.36 3.84 1.42
CA LEU A 222 -31.79 2.67 0.76
C LEU A 222 -31.10 1.72 1.75
N ALA A 223 -30.33 2.25 2.70
CA ALA A 223 -29.71 1.46 3.75
C ALA A 223 -30.75 0.76 4.64
N LYS A 224 -31.88 1.41 4.91
CA LYS A 224 -32.99 0.79 5.63
C LYS A 224 -33.64 -0.35 4.83
N GLN A 225 -33.81 -0.18 3.52
CA GLN A 225 -34.35 -1.24 2.65
C GLN A 225 -33.40 -2.43 2.56
N ALA A 226 -32.10 -2.18 2.39
CA ALA A 226 -31.06 -3.21 2.32
C ALA A 226 -30.88 -4.00 3.64
N ALA A 227 -31.27 -3.43 4.78
CA ALA A 227 -31.23 -4.12 6.07
C ALA A 227 -32.46 -5.00 6.35
N VAL A 228 -33.52 -4.86 5.56
CA VAL A 228 -34.78 -5.61 5.69
C VAL A 228 -34.87 -6.76 4.66
N ALA A 229 -34.05 -6.72 3.62
CA ALA A 229 -33.88 -7.78 2.62
C ALA A 229 -32.85 -8.82 3.09
#